data_AF-A0A3A9WKI6-F1
#
_entry.id   AF-A0A3A9WKI6-F1
#
_cell.length_a   1.000
_cell.length_b   1.000
_cell.length_c   1.000
_cell.angle_alpha   90.00
_cell.angle_beta   90.00
_cell.angle_gamma   90.00
#
_symmetry.space_group_name_H-M   'P 1'
#
loop_
_entity.id
_entity.type
_entity.pdbx_description
1 polymer ?
#
loop_
_entity_poly.entity_id
_entity_poly.type
_entity_poly.pdbx_seq_one_letter_code
_entity_poly.pdbx_strand_id
1 'polypeptide(L)'
;MNRKMYKYFFTCVFLIALISCKHQENEYHSLTDKIKAKSEKYQGVSISSESYIGNLKTIEITEGDHIFLIPDRKSQITSYACTECHSKPVEELKGVALKKAHWDVVLEHANQEIMNCNTCHNGNDMDNLQSLTGKTIDFNRSYQLCAQCHSSQFEDWKGGAHGKNIGGWAKPRAAMTCVNCHNPHKPKILSRWPSRFNTQKVKERE
;
A
#
# COMPACT_ATOMS: atom_id res chain seq x y z
N MET A 1 -75.24 -3.29 19.42
CA MET A 1 -73.80 -3.21 19.74
C MET A 1 -73.37 -1.74 19.65
N ASN A 2 -72.78 -1.19 20.71
CA ASN A 2 -72.79 0.25 21.01
C ASN A 2 -71.80 1.06 20.13
N ARG A 3 -72.16 2.25 19.64
CA ARG A 3 -71.32 3.09 18.74
C ARG A 3 -69.95 3.44 19.35
N LYS A 4 -69.85 3.45 20.68
CA LYS A 4 -68.59 3.56 21.44
C LYS A 4 -67.71 2.31 21.30
N MET A 5 -68.27 1.10 21.33
CA MET A 5 -67.51 -0.14 21.14
C MET A 5 -66.90 -0.24 19.74
N TYR A 6 -67.59 0.23 18.69
CA TYR A 6 -67.02 0.28 17.34
C TYR A 6 -65.84 1.25 17.24
N LYS A 7 -65.91 2.40 17.92
CA LYS A 7 -64.76 3.31 18.01
C LYS A 7 -63.58 2.63 18.71
N TYR A 8 -63.77 2.03 19.89
CA TYR A 8 -62.68 1.33 20.58
C TYR A 8 -62.12 0.17 19.76
N PHE A 9 -62.96 -0.59 19.07
CA PHE A 9 -62.54 -1.67 18.18
C PHE A 9 -61.70 -1.16 17.01
N PHE A 10 -62.16 -0.13 16.29
CA PHE A 10 -61.38 0.49 15.21
C PHE A 10 -60.09 1.14 15.72
N THR A 11 -60.10 1.74 16.92
CA THR A 11 -58.89 2.33 17.51
C THR A 11 -57.87 1.25 17.90
N CYS A 12 -58.33 0.13 18.47
CA CYS A 12 -57.49 -1.02 18.76
C CYS A 12 -56.94 -1.67 17.48
N VAL A 13 -57.76 -1.85 16.43
CA VAL A 13 -57.30 -2.37 15.14
C VAL A 13 -56.28 -1.43 14.49
N PHE A 14 -56.48 -0.12 14.57
CA PHE A 14 -55.51 0.87 14.07
C PHE A 14 -54.20 0.85 14.86
N LEU A 15 -54.26 0.75 16.19
CA LEU A 15 -53.08 0.58 17.05
C LEU A 15 -52.34 -0.74 16.77
N ILE A 16 -53.06 -1.84 16.57
CA ILE A 16 -52.46 -3.14 16.22
C ILE A 16 -51.83 -3.08 14.82
N ALA A 17 -52.45 -2.40 13.85
CA ALA A 17 -51.87 -2.19 12.52
C ALA A 17 -50.57 -1.36 12.57
N LEU A 18 -50.51 -0.33 13.43
CA LEU A 18 -49.28 0.45 13.65
C LEU A 18 -48.17 -0.36 14.33
N ILE A 19 -48.51 -1.33 15.19
CA ILE A 19 -47.54 -2.24 15.82
C ILE A 19 -47.10 -3.34 14.85
N SER A 20 -47.99 -3.81 13.98
CA SER A 20 -47.71 -4.89 13.02
C SER A 20 -46.78 -4.48 11.87
N CYS A 21 -46.69 -3.19 11.55
CA CYS A 21 -45.71 -2.65 10.58
C CYS A 21 -44.30 -2.48 11.17
N LYS A 22 -44.08 -2.84 12.45
CA LYS A 22 -42.78 -2.76 13.13
C LYS A 22 -42.04 -4.11 13.14
N HIS A 23 -42.31 -5.00 12.19
CA HIS A 23 -41.42 -6.12 11.92
C HIS A 23 -40.17 -5.59 11.18
N GLN A 24 -39.05 -5.46 11.90
CA GLN A 24 -37.72 -5.26 11.32
C GLN A 24 -37.22 -6.54 10.63
N GLU A 25 -38.00 -7.10 9.70
CA GLU A 25 -37.48 -8.12 8.82
C GLU A 25 -36.68 -7.41 7.70
N ASN A 26 -35.35 -7.51 7.79
CA ASN A 26 -34.34 -6.97 6.88
C ASN A 26 -33.92 -5.51 7.16
N GLU A 27 -33.26 -5.26 8.29
CA GLU A 27 -32.59 -3.97 8.57
C GLU A 27 -31.46 -3.66 7.54
N TYR A 28 -31.01 -4.66 6.78
CA TYR A 28 -29.97 -4.52 5.75
C TYR A 28 -30.33 -5.30 4.49
N HIS A 29 -30.23 -4.66 3.32
CA HIS A 29 -30.53 -5.27 2.01
C HIS A 29 -29.35 -6.06 1.43
N SER A 30 -28.12 -5.83 1.93
CA SER A 30 -26.93 -6.57 1.54
C SER A 30 -25.93 -6.68 2.70
N LEU A 31 -24.95 -7.59 2.57
CA LEU A 31 -23.82 -7.67 3.50
C LEU A 31 -23.04 -6.34 3.56
N THR A 32 -22.88 -5.68 2.42
CA THR A 32 -22.19 -4.39 2.32
C THR A 32 -22.92 -3.30 3.10
N ASP A 33 -24.25 -3.24 3.02
CA ASP A 33 -25.06 -2.26 3.77
C ASP A 33 -24.93 -2.49 5.28
N LYS A 34 -24.95 -3.77 5.68
CA LYS A 34 -24.73 -4.17 7.07
C LYS A 34 -23.35 -3.77 7.57
N ILE A 35 -22.30 -4.01 6.78
CA ILE A 35 -20.93 -3.60 7.12
C ILE A 35 -20.86 -2.08 7.24
N LYS A 36 -21.41 -1.34 6.28
CA LYS A 36 -21.39 0.13 6.27
C LYS A 36 -22.07 0.70 7.52
N ALA A 37 -23.33 0.32 7.76
CA ALA A 37 -24.10 0.81 8.90
C ALA A 37 -23.48 0.43 10.25
N LYS A 38 -22.89 -0.76 10.37
CA LYS A 38 -22.19 -1.15 11.60
C LYS A 38 -20.82 -0.49 11.76
N SER A 39 -20.16 -0.12 10.66
CA SER A 39 -18.87 0.58 10.68
C SER A 39 -19.01 2.06 11.04
N GLU A 40 -20.16 2.70 10.81
CA GLU A 40 -20.41 4.09 11.21
C GLU A 40 -20.25 4.32 12.73
N LYS A 41 -20.53 3.30 13.54
CA LYS A 41 -20.40 3.35 15.00
C LYS A 41 -19.01 3.00 15.51
N TYR A 42 -18.09 2.60 14.64
CA TYR A 42 -16.74 2.21 15.02
C TYR A 42 -15.86 3.44 15.23
N GLN A 43 -15.45 3.68 16.48
CA GLN A 43 -14.61 4.83 16.86
C GLN A 43 -13.11 4.52 16.83
N GLY A 44 -12.71 3.38 16.23
CA GLY A 44 -11.33 2.91 16.25
C GLY A 44 -11.02 2.00 17.44
N VAL A 45 -9.73 1.73 17.61
CA VAL A 45 -9.16 0.95 18.72
C VAL A 45 -8.13 1.82 19.45
N SER A 46 -7.97 1.63 20.76
CA SER A 46 -7.02 2.40 21.58
C SER A 46 -5.56 1.99 21.38
N ILE A 47 -5.31 0.91 20.62
CA ILE A 47 -3.96 0.42 20.36
C ILE A 47 -3.23 1.34 19.36
N SER A 48 -1.93 1.48 19.54
CA SER A 48 -1.05 2.26 18.67
C SER A 48 0.11 1.39 18.19
N SER A 49 0.52 1.58 16.92
CA SER A 49 1.70 0.93 16.36
C SER A 49 3.00 1.68 16.69
N GLU A 50 2.92 2.91 17.22
CA GLU A 50 4.06 3.83 17.38
C GLU A 50 5.24 3.20 18.13
N SER A 51 4.98 2.58 19.28
CA SER A 51 6.00 1.90 20.08
C SER A 51 6.72 0.76 19.34
N TYR A 52 6.10 0.19 18.30
CA TYR A 52 6.61 -0.94 17.54
C TYR A 52 7.27 -0.54 16.21
N ILE A 53 7.20 0.74 15.82
CA ILE A 53 7.98 1.29 14.69
C ILE A 53 9.47 1.39 15.10
N GLY A 54 9.74 1.56 16.39
CA GLY A 54 11.09 1.65 16.94
C GLY A 54 11.80 2.92 16.50
N ASN A 55 13.12 2.83 16.28
CA ASN A 55 13.96 3.97 15.89
C ASN A 55 14.07 4.15 14.36
N LEU A 56 13.13 3.57 13.60
CA LEU A 56 13.18 3.67 12.15
C LEU A 56 12.89 5.10 11.72
N LYS A 57 13.80 5.71 10.96
CA LYS A 57 13.53 6.99 10.33
C LYS A 57 12.45 6.80 9.25
N THR A 58 11.29 7.42 9.46
CA THR A 58 10.16 7.36 8.55
C THR A 58 9.80 8.74 8.03
N ILE A 59 9.11 8.77 6.90
CA ILE A 59 8.44 9.95 6.38
C ILE A 59 6.95 9.67 6.23
N GLU A 60 6.13 10.70 6.38
CA GLU A 60 4.69 10.63 6.10
C GLU A 60 4.43 10.86 4.62
N ILE A 61 3.52 10.05 4.07
CA ILE A 61 3.04 10.19 2.70
C ILE A 61 1.51 10.19 2.67
N THR A 62 0.99 10.84 1.64
CA THR A 62 -0.45 10.91 1.34
C THR A 62 -0.67 10.44 -0.09
N GLU A 63 -1.48 9.39 -0.24
CA GLU A 63 -1.87 8.84 -1.55
C GLU A 63 -3.40 8.68 -1.57
N GLY A 64 -4.09 9.58 -2.28
CA GLY A 64 -5.55 9.71 -2.18
C GLY A 64 -5.98 9.95 -0.73
N ASP A 65 -6.90 9.13 -0.24
CA ASP A 65 -7.41 9.20 1.14
C ASP A 65 -6.53 8.48 2.18
N HIS A 66 -5.38 7.94 1.76
CA HIS A 66 -4.51 7.14 2.63
C HIS A 66 -3.32 7.98 3.09
N ILE A 67 -3.23 8.17 4.41
CA ILE A 67 -2.08 8.81 5.08
C ILE A 67 -1.40 7.76 5.95
N PHE A 68 -0.10 7.53 5.71
CA PHE A 68 0.68 6.55 6.43
C PHE A 68 2.19 6.82 6.30
N LEU A 69 2.98 6.14 7.14
CA LEU A 69 4.43 6.28 7.19
C LEU A 69 5.11 5.27 6.27
N ILE A 70 6.24 5.66 5.68
CA ILE A 70 7.17 4.77 4.97
C ILE A 70 8.60 4.99 5.47
N PRO A 71 9.50 3.99 5.37
CA PRO A 71 10.91 4.17 5.68
C PRO A 71 11.56 5.24 4.80
N ASP A 72 12.46 6.04 5.38
CA ASP A 72 13.36 6.92 4.64
C ASP A 72 14.33 6.06 3.81
N ARG A 73 14.22 6.14 2.48
CA ARG A 73 15.05 5.36 1.56
C ARG A 73 16.39 6.02 1.30
N LYS A 74 16.40 7.34 1.15
CA LYS A 74 17.54 8.15 0.70
C LYS A 74 18.73 8.02 1.66
N SER A 75 18.50 8.07 2.97
CA SER A 75 19.57 7.86 3.96
C SER A 75 20.10 6.43 4.04
N GLN A 76 19.39 5.46 3.45
CA GLN A 76 19.80 4.06 3.38
C GLN A 76 20.56 3.73 2.08
N ILE A 77 20.85 4.73 1.25
CA ILE A 77 21.68 4.58 0.05
C ILE A 77 23.12 4.83 0.48
N THR A 78 23.99 3.82 0.32
CA THR A 78 25.39 3.86 0.80
C THR A 78 26.21 5.03 0.24
N SER A 79 25.96 5.43 -1.00
CA SER A 79 26.75 6.45 -1.71
C SER A 79 25.85 7.55 -2.28
N TYR A 80 25.09 8.20 -1.40
CA TYR A 80 24.32 9.40 -1.72
C TYR A 80 25.01 10.62 -1.07
N ALA A 81 25.14 11.78 -1.73
CA ALA A 81 24.53 12.15 -3.01
C ALA A 81 25.26 11.58 -4.24
N CYS A 82 24.49 11.15 -5.25
CA CYS A 82 25.00 10.60 -6.50
C CYS A 82 25.79 11.65 -7.30
N THR A 83 25.37 12.91 -7.21
CA THR A 83 25.98 14.07 -7.87
C THR A 83 27.41 14.36 -7.41
N GLU A 84 27.85 13.80 -6.28
CA GLU A 84 29.26 13.86 -5.85
C GLU A 84 30.20 13.24 -6.87
N CYS A 85 29.74 12.20 -7.59
CA CYS A 85 30.47 11.59 -8.70
C CYS A 85 29.85 11.92 -10.06
N HIS A 86 28.53 12.11 -10.13
CA HIS A 86 27.80 12.48 -11.35
C HIS A 86 27.68 14.00 -11.49
N SER A 87 28.82 14.68 -11.66
CA SER A 87 28.88 16.14 -11.76
C SER A 87 28.43 16.71 -13.11
N LYS A 88 28.12 15.84 -14.08
CA LYS A 88 27.65 16.14 -15.45
C LYS A 88 26.65 15.07 -15.88
N PRO A 89 25.81 15.33 -16.90
CA PRO A 89 24.92 14.32 -17.45
C PRO A 89 25.64 13.02 -17.80
N VAL A 90 24.99 11.89 -17.55
CA VAL A 90 25.60 10.55 -17.73
C VAL A 90 26.10 10.35 -19.16
N GLU A 91 25.41 10.90 -20.15
CA GLU A 91 25.80 10.88 -21.56
C GLU A 91 27.17 11.52 -21.81
N GLU A 92 27.51 12.59 -21.09
CA GLU A 92 28.80 13.27 -21.19
C GLU A 92 29.93 12.55 -20.44
N LEU A 93 29.58 11.70 -19.47
CA LEU A 93 30.52 10.92 -18.66
C LEU A 93 30.88 9.56 -19.30
N LYS A 94 30.23 9.18 -20.42
CA LYS A 94 30.49 7.93 -21.16
C LYS A 94 31.83 8.01 -21.92
N GLY A 95 32.96 7.86 -21.21
CA GLY A 95 34.31 7.72 -21.79
C GLY A 95 34.72 6.28 -22.09
N VAL A 96 35.71 6.10 -22.98
CA VAL A 96 36.28 4.79 -23.35
C VAL A 96 37.33 4.36 -22.31
N ALA A 97 37.20 3.12 -21.82
CA ALA A 97 38.20 2.36 -21.05
C ALA A 97 38.36 2.60 -19.53
N LEU A 98 37.32 3.00 -18.79
CA LEU A 98 37.29 2.87 -17.33
C LEU A 98 36.19 1.90 -16.87
N LYS A 99 36.48 1.12 -15.82
CA LYS A 99 35.51 0.24 -15.19
C LYS A 99 34.42 1.11 -14.55
N LYS A 100 33.20 1.08 -15.11
CA LYS A 100 32.06 1.86 -14.62
C LYS A 100 31.78 1.51 -13.16
N ALA A 101 31.41 2.46 -12.30
CA ALA A 101 31.10 2.17 -10.89
C ALA A 101 29.93 1.17 -10.73
N HIS A 102 28.97 1.21 -11.65
CA HIS A 102 27.76 0.37 -11.66
C HIS A 102 27.85 -0.78 -12.69
N TRP A 103 29.04 -1.30 -12.94
CA TRP A 103 29.30 -2.33 -13.97
C TRP A 103 28.64 -3.68 -13.70
N ASP A 104 28.26 -3.94 -12.45
CA ASP A 104 27.66 -5.19 -11.95
C ASP A 104 26.12 -5.12 -11.84
N VAL A 105 25.51 -3.99 -12.21
CA VAL A 105 24.07 -3.80 -12.19
C VAL A 105 23.47 -4.22 -13.55
N VAL A 106 22.64 -5.25 -13.52
CA VAL A 106 21.89 -5.74 -14.69
C VAL A 106 20.40 -5.47 -14.50
N LEU A 107 19.78 -4.87 -15.51
CA LEU A 107 18.33 -4.63 -15.56
C LEU A 107 17.61 -5.86 -16.12
N GLU A 108 16.96 -6.62 -15.24
CA GLU A 108 16.10 -7.77 -15.54
C GLU A 108 14.65 -7.47 -15.13
N HIS A 109 14.02 -6.50 -15.80
CA HIS A 109 12.64 -6.09 -15.49
C HIS A 109 11.71 -6.10 -16.71
N ALA A 110 11.99 -5.29 -17.71
CA ALA A 110 11.33 -5.30 -19.01
C ALA A 110 12.39 -5.45 -20.11
N ASN A 111 11.96 -5.67 -21.35
CA ASN A 111 12.91 -5.72 -22.46
C ASN A 111 13.60 -4.33 -22.65
N GLN A 112 14.78 -4.33 -23.28
CA GLN A 112 15.59 -3.13 -23.43
C GLN A 112 14.97 -2.05 -24.32
N GLU A 113 14.03 -2.44 -25.19
CA GLU A 113 13.26 -1.51 -26.05
C GLU A 113 12.22 -0.72 -25.24
N ILE A 114 11.69 -1.30 -24.16
CA ILE A 114 10.69 -0.68 -23.30
C ILE A 114 11.35 0.09 -22.16
N MET A 115 12.41 -0.46 -21.57
CA MET A 115 13.01 0.08 -20.35
C MET A 115 14.54 0.04 -20.39
N ASN A 116 15.14 1.15 -20.00
CA ASN A 116 16.56 1.28 -19.72
C ASN A 116 16.77 2.03 -18.39
N CYS A 117 18.02 2.29 -18.01
CA CYS A 117 18.34 2.97 -16.75
C CYS A 117 17.64 4.33 -16.64
N ASN A 118 17.59 5.09 -17.74
CA ASN A 118 17.00 6.41 -17.80
C ASN A 118 15.46 6.37 -17.80
N THR A 119 14.83 5.20 -17.92
CA THR A 119 13.37 5.10 -17.75
C THR A 119 12.95 5.41 -16.30
N CYS A 120 13.84 5.16 -15.34
CA CYS A 120 13.59 5.36 -13.91
C CYS A 120 14.55 6.37 -13.27
N HIS A 121 15.80 6.43 -13.71
CA HIS A 121 16.79 7.38 -13.23
C HIS A 121 16.82 8.63 -14.10
N ASN A 122 16.97 9.80 -13.48
CA ASN A 122 17.17 11.02 -14.24
C ASN A 122 18.65 11.16 -14.61
N GLY A 123 18.97 10.99 -15.90
CA GLY A 123 20.35 11.07 -16.40
C GLY A 123 20.99 12.47 -16.28
N ASN A 124 20.17 13.52 -16.11
CA ASN A 124 20.61 14.90 -15.91
C ASN A 124 20.72 15.27 -14.42
N ASP A 125 20.12 14.48 -13.53
CA ASP A 125 20.08 14.71 -12.09
C ASP A 125 19.99 13.37 -11.36
N MET A 126 21.16 12.76 -11.13
CA MET A 126 21.25 11.42 -10.56
C MET A 126 20.82 11.34 -9.08
N ASP A 127 20.62 12.48 -8.41
CA ASP A 127 20.08 12.53 -7.05
C ASP A 127 18.57 12.31 -7.02
N ASN A 128 17.94 12.27 -8.20
CA ASN A 128 16.52 12.06 -8.37
C ASN A 128 16.20 10.97 -9.41
N LEU A 129 15.00 10.44 -9.27
CA LEU A 129 14.37 9.54 -10.23
C LEU A 129 13.52 10.36 -11.21
N GLN A 130 13.07 9.75 -12.29
CA GLN A 130 12.14 10.38 -13.23
C GLN A 130 10.99 9.45 -13.63
N SER A 131 9.81 10.02 -13.79
CA SER A 131 8.66 9.36 -14.38
C SER A 131 8.85 9.11 -15.89
N LEU A 132 7.96 8.33 -16.49
CA LEU A 132 7.88 8.14 -17.95
C LEU A 132 7.62 9.45 -18.72
N THR A 133 7.07 10.45 -18.04
CA THR A 133 6.81 11.79 -18.59
C THR A 133 7.91 12.81 -18.23
N GLY A 134 9.00 12.37 -17.61
CA GLY A 134 10.13 13.22 -17.22
C GLY A 134 9.92 14.02 -15.94
N LYS A 135 8.87 13.75 -15.16
CA LYS A 135 8.66 14.39 -13.85
C LYS A 135 9.67 13.84 -12.84
N THR A 136 10.36 14.73 -12.14
CA THR A 136 11.27 14.39 -11.04
C THR A 136 10.53 13.69 -9.89
N ILE A 137 11.11 12.59 -9.41
CA ILE A 137 10.63 11.80 -8.28
C ILE A 137 11.77 11.64 -7.27
N ASP A 138 11.50 11.93 -6.00
CA ASP A 138 12.48 11.72 -4.93
C ASP A 138 12.68 10.22 -4.65
N PHE A 139 13.90 9.78 -4.33
CA PHE A 139 14.18 8.38 -3.97
C PHE A 139 13.33 7.85 -2.82
N ASN A 140 12.92 8.69 -1.87
CA ASN A 140 12.00 8.31 -0.80
C ASN A 140 10.61 7.95 -1.31
N ARG A 141 10.25 8.43 -2.50
CA ARG A 141 8.97 8.18 -3.17
C ARG A 141 9.12 7.27 -4.38
N SER A 142 10.15 6.41 -4.40
CA SER A 142 10.42 5.50 -5.53
C SER A 142 9.24 4.59 -5.89
N TYR A 143 8.31 4.34 -4.97
CA TYR A 143 7.06 3.61 -5.24
C TYR A 143 6.22 4.27 -6.35
N GLN A 144 6.34 5.59 -6.55
CA GLN A 144 5.65 6.32 -7.63
C GLN A 144 6.11 5.84 -9.01
N LEU A 145 7.35 5.37 -9.15
CA LEU A 145 7.80 4.76 -10.40
C LEU A 145 7.03 3.48 -10.72
N CYS A 146 6.90 2.62 -9.71
CA CYS A 146 6.23 1.33 -9.83
C CYS A 146 4.74 1.51 -10.18
N ALA A 147 4.09 2.49 -9.54
CA ALA A 147 2.67 2.79 -9.72
C ALA A 147 2.28 3.18 -11.15
N GLN A 148 3.23 3.65 -11.97
CA GLN A 148 2.98 4.03 -13.37
C GLN A 148 2.53 2.83 -14.24
N CYS A 149 2.94 1.62 -13.88
CA CYS A 149 2.59 0.39 -14.63
C CYS A 149 1.93 -0.66 -13.73
N HIS A 150 2.31 -0.74 -12.45
CA HIS A 150 1.80 -1.72 -11.48
C HIS A 150 0.67 -1.13 -10.63
N SER A 151 -0.37 -0.62 -11.29
CA SER A 151 -1.48 0.08 -10.64
C SER A 151 -2.22 -0.79 -9.61
N SER A 152 -2.52 -2.04 -9.94
CA SER A 152 -3.22 -2.94 -9.01
C SER A 152 -2.41 -3.23 -7.76
N GLN A 153 -1.11 -3.52 -7.89
CA GLN A 153 -0.23 -3.74 -6.74
C GLN A 153 -0.08 -2.48 -5.90
N PHE A 154 -0.04 -1.31 -6.54
CA PHE A 154 0.02 -0.02 -5.86
C PHE A 154 -1.26 0.25 -5.05
N GLU A 155 -2.44 0.01 -5.62
CA GLU A 155 -3.71 0.16 -4.91
C GLU A 155 -3.79 -0.79 -3.71
N ASP A 156 -3.40 -2.05 -3.87
CA ASP A 156 -3.35 -3.02 -2.77
C ASP A 156 -2.34 -2.58 -1.68
N TRP A 157 -1.18 -2.05 -2.06
CA TRP A 157 -0.16 -1.59 -1.11
C TRP A 157 -0.61 -0.35 -0.32
N LYS A 158 -1.24 0.59 -1.02
CA LYS A 158 -1.81 1.81 -0.46
C LYS A 158 -2.92 1.48 0.56
N GLY A 159 -3.78 0.50 0.25
CA GLY A 159 -4.78 -0.05 1.17
C GLY A 159 -4.21 -0.99 2.24
N GLY A 160 -2.94 -1.37 2.13
CA GLY A 160 -2.21 -2.23 3.05
C GLY A 160 -2.32 -3.74 2.76
N ALA A 161 -3.19 -4.17 1.85
CA ALA A 161 -3.34 -5.57 1.44
C ALA A 161 -2.07 -6.17 0.81
N HIS A 162 -1.18 -5.32 0.26
CA HIS A 162 0.10 -5.72 -0.27
C HIS A 162 1.29 -5.10 0.48
N GLY A 163 2.40 -5.82 0.54
CA GLY A 163 3.60 -5.42 1.26
C GLY A 163 3.58 -5.84 2.73
N LYS A 164 4.45 -5.22 3.54
CA LYS A 164 4.61 -5.55 4.95
C LYS A 164 4.52 -4.29 5.80
N ASN A 165 3.59 -4.27 6.75
CA ASN A 165 3.53 -3.21 7.74
C ASN A 165 4.63 -3.37 8.81
N ILE A 166 5.06 -2.25 9.35
CA ILE A 166 6.09 -2.09 10.36
C ILE A 166 5.37 -1.80 11.67
N GLY A 167 5.69 -2.57 12.71
CA GLY A 167 5.09 -2.41 14.03
C GLY A 167 3.64 -2.88 14.19
N GLY A 168 2.84 -2.90 13.12
CA GLY A 168 1.47 -3.43 13.15
C GLY A 168 0.53 -2.74 12.17
N TRP A 169 -0.77 -2.89 12.42
CA TRP A 169 -1.85 -2.32 11.61
C TRP A 169 -2.61 -1.18 12.30
N ALA A 170 -2.30 -0.93 13.57
CA ALA A 170 -2.85 0.21 14.31
C ALA A 170 -2.24 1.52 13.80
N LYS A 171 -2.89 2.64 14.11
CA LYS A 171 -2.35 3.96 13.75
C LYS A 171 -1.13 4.32 14.65
N PRO A 172 -0.15 5.08 14.15
CA PRO A 172 0.08 5.36 12.72
C PRO A 172 0.47 4.08 11.99
N ARG A 173 -0.12 3.85 10.81
CA ARG A 173 0.32 2.74 9.95
C ARG A 173 1.68 3.10 9.38
N ALA A 174 2.63 2.18 9.46
CA ALA A 174 3.91 2.27 8.77
C ALA A 174 4.07 1.08 7.83
N ALA A 175 4.47 1.30 6.59
CA ALA A 175 4.57 0.25 5.58
C ALA A 175 5.92 0.28 4.87
N MET A 176 6.52 -0.89 4.69
CA MET A 176 7.66 -1.05 3.79
C MET A 176 7.25 -0.66 2.36
N THR A 177 8.13 0.03 1.64
CA THR A 177 7.92 0.39 0.23
C THR A 177 8.21 -0.80 -0.69
N CYS A 178 7.87 -0.66 -1.98
CA CYS A 178 8.13 -1.69 -3.00
C CYS A 178 9.59 -2.15 -2.98
N VAL A 179 10.54 -1.20 -2.89
CA VAL A 179 11.99 -1.48 -2.97
C VAL A 179 12.60 -2.03 -1.69
N ASN A 180 11.84 -2.09 -0.58
CA ASN A 180 12.27 -2.78 0.63
C ASN A 180 12.13 -4.31 0.51
N CYS A 181 11.28 -4.79 -0.41
CA CYS A 181 11.04 -6.21 -0.66
C CYS A 181 11.50 -6.65 -2.05
N HIS A 182 11.40 -5.77 -3.05
CA HIS A 182 11.76 -6.03 -4.44
C HIS A 182 13.07 -5.33 -4.81
N ASN A 183 13.97 -6.02 -5.50
CA ASN A 183 15.08 -5.36 -6.15
C ASN A 183 14.54 -4.58 -7.37
N PRO A 184 14.68 -3.24 -7.46
CA PRO A 184 14.11 -2.47 -8.57
C PRO A 184 14.68 -2.86 -9.95
N HIS A 185 15.90 -3.41 -9.99
CA HIS A 185 16.52 -3.89 -11.24
C HIS A 185 16.15 -5.34 -11.57
N LYS A 186 15.61 -6.09 -10.60
CA LYS A 186 15.13 -7.47 -10.78
C LYS A 186 13.95 -7.74 -9.83
N PRO A 187 12.76 -7.14 -10.08
CA PRO A 187 11.71 -7.11 -9.06
C PRO A 187 11.05 -8.46 -8.81
N LYS A 188 11.15 -9.39 -9.76
CA LYS A 188 10.52 -10.71 -9.64
C LYS A 188 11.06 -11.46 -8.43
N ILE A 189 10.20 -11.74 -7.47
CA ILE A 189 10.49 -12.68 -6.37
C ILE A 189 10.39 -14.09 -6.93
N LEU A 190 11.50 -14.84 -6.90
CA LEU A 190 11.53 -16.21 -7.38
C LEU A 190 10.69 -17.13 -6.48
N SER A 191 10.03 -18.10 -7.10
CA SER A 191 9.38 -19.17 -6.36
C SER A 191 10.44 -19.92 -5.55
N ARG A 192 10.16 -20.12 -4.28
CA ARG A 192 11.02 -20.86 -3.35
C ARG A 192 10.16 -21.74 -2.47
N TRP A 193 10.75 -22.83 -2.00
CA TRP A 193 10.10 -23.67 -1.00
C TRP A 193 9.82 -22.85 0.27
N PRO A 194 8.69 -23.10 0.95
CA PRO A 194 8.42 -22.51 2.25
C PRO A 194 9.59 -22.76 3.20
N SER A 195 10.02 -21.74 3.94
CA SER A 195 11.10 -21.87 4.92
C SER A 195 10.73 -22.79 6.10
N ARG A 196 9.46 -23.16 6.23
CA ARG A 196 8.94 -24.11 7.21
C ARG A 196 7.84 -24.95 6.58
N PHE A 197 7.75 -26.21 6.99
CA PHE A 197 6.60 -27.05 6.66
C PHE A 197 5.32 -26.52 7.33
N ASN A 198 4.17 -26.80 6.72
CA ASN A 198 2.89 -26.54 7.38
C ASN A 198 2.73 -27.44 8.62
N THR A 199 1.83 -27.05 9.53
CA THR A 199 1.61 -27.74 10.81
C THR A 199 1.35 -29.24 10.65
N GLN A 200 0.62 -29.63 9.58
CA GLN A 200 0.32 -31.03 9.30
C GLN A 200 1.57 -31.81 8.88
N LYS A 201 2.38 -31.25 7.98
CA LYS A 201 3.64 -31.85 7.50
C LYS A 201 4.72 -31.93 8.57
N VAL A 202 4.70 -31.06 9.57
CA VAL A 202 5.56 -31.19 10.75
C VAL A 202 5.15 -32.43 11.55
N LYS A 203 3.86 -32.59 11.85
CA LYS A 203 3.34 -33.76 12.59
C LYS A 203 3.57 -35.10 11.88
N GLU A 204 3.46 -35.14 10.56
CA GLU A 204 3.70 -36.36 9.77
C GLU A 204 5.18 -36.82 9.74
N ARG A 205 6.09 -35.98 10.25
CA ARG A 205 7.54 -36.25 10.27
C ARG A 205 8.09 -36.53 11.66
N GLU A 206 7.27 -36.37 12.70
CA GLU A 206 7.56 -36.77 14.08
C GLU A 206 7.17 -38.24 14.28
#